data_AF-A0A1Q5SRK2-F1
#
_entry.id   AF-A0A1Q5SRK2-F1
#
_cell.length_a   1.000
_cell.length_b   1.000
_cell.length_c   1.000
_cell.angle_alpha   90.00
_cell.angle_beta   90.00
_cell.angle_gamma   90.00
#
_symmetry.space_group_name_H-M   'P 1'
#
loop_
_entity.id
_entity.type
_entity.pdbx_description
1 polymer ?
#
loop_
_entity_poly.entity_id
_entity_poly.type
_entity_poly.pdbx_seq_one_letter_code
_entity_poly.pdbx_strand_id
1 'polypeptide(L)'
;MDPRLTHVFTLRAHVAQDSVQLGSNPTGSQKNITALEGGIFHGVPNTRGEGVDATLVPGGSDWVLFDPATNVVQIDVRTQGKLSDGSGLSLQYTGYMMVDEQAKRFMAPQFKWTESTVFVGRGRCCFEDGQQMVEY
;
A
#
# COMPACT_ATOMS: atom_id res chain seq x y z
N MET A 1 17.37 -10.45 -22.35
CA MET A 1 16.45 -11.20 -21.47
C MET A 1 15.41 -10.21 -21.00
N ASP A 2 14.13 -10.45 -21.29
CA ASP A 2 13.07 -9.47 -21.00
C ASP A 2 12.61 -9.58 -19.55
N PRO A 3 12.29 -8.46 -18.89
CA PRO A 3 11.77 -8.49 -17.53
C PRO A 3 10.42 -9.21 -17.50
N ARG A 4 10.25 -10.09 -16.52
CA ARG A 4 9.00 -10.80 -16.25
C ARG A 4 8.53 -10.50 -14.84
N LEU A 5 7.21 -10.38 -14.67
CA LEU A 5 6.58 -10.21 -13.38
C LEU A 5 6.00 -11.56 -12.91
N THR A 6 6.07 -11.80 -11.61
CA THR A 6 5.42 -12.95 -10.95
C THR A 6 4.61 -12.40 -9.80
N HIS A 7 3.32 -12.72 -9.76
CA HIS A 7 2.45 -12.34 -8.65
C HIS A 7 2.79 -13.21 -7.44
N VAL A 8 3.21 -12.57 -6.34
CA VAL A 8 3.73 -13.28 -5.15
C VAL A 8 2.85 -13.10 -3.91
N PHE A 9 2.03 -12.05 -3.84
CA PHE A 9 1.10 -11.84 -2.74
C PHE A 9 -0.02 -10.89 -3.17
N THR A 10 -1.13 -10.92 -2.43
CA THR A 10 -2.20 -9.92 -2.47
C THR A 10 -2.28 -9.22 -1.12
N LEU A 11 -2.29 -7.88 -1.13
CA LEU A 11 -2.52 -7.05 0.04
C LEU A 11 -3.92 -6.42 -0.06
N ARG A 12 -4.72 -6.55 0.99
CA ARG A 12 -5.94 -5.77 1.18
C ARG A 12 -5.81 -5.03 2.50
N ALA A 13 -5.62 -3.72 2.44
CA ALA A 13 -5.56 -2.87 3.62
C ALA A 13 -6.91 -2.15 3.79
N HIS A 14 -7.41 -2.10 5.02
CA HIS A 14 -8.58 -1.31 5.38
C HIS A 14 -8.11 0.06 5.84
N VAL A 15 -8.62 1.10 5.20
CA VAL A 15 -8.31 2.50 5.51
C VAL A 15 -9.42 3.10 6.36
N ALA A 16 -9.06 4.01 7.25
CA ALA A 16 -10.03 4.80 8.00
C ALA A 16 -10.89 5.62 7.04
N GLN A 17 -12.16 5.83 7.42
CA GLN A 17 -13.09 6.64 6.64
C GLN A 17 -12.60 8.10 6.51
N ASP A 18 -12.00 8.60 7.57
CA ASP A 18 -11.50 9.97 7.67
C ASP A 18 -9.97 10.01 7.60
N SER A 19 -9.44 11.12 7.09
CA SER A 19 -8.00 11.38 7.02
C SER A 19 -7.66 12.66 7.78
N VAL A 20 -6.50 12.67 8.43
CA VAL A 20 -5.96 13.88 9.04
C VAL A 20 -5.43 14.78 7.93
N GLN A 21 -6.05 15.96 7.77
CA GLN A 21 -5.63 16.95 6.80
C GLN A 21 -4.57 17.86 7.44
N LEU A 22 -3.35 17.86 6.91
CA LEU A 22 -2.25 18.68 7.41
C LEU A 22 -2.15 20.05 6.70
N GLY A 23 -3.00 20.28 5.72
CA GLY A 23 -3.03 21.51 4.92
C GLY A 23 -2.22 21.40 3.63
N SER A 24 -1.95 22.56 3.03
CA SER A 24 -1.22 22.68 1.77
C SER A 24 0.21 23.15 2.01
N ASN A 25 1.17 22.60 1.26
CA ASN A 25 2.52 23.13 1.21
C ASN A 25 2.58 24.40 0.32
N PRO A 26 3.71 25.15 0.29
CA PRO A 26 3.84 26.35 -0.53
C PRO A 26 3.65 26.12 -2.05
N THR A 27 3.82 24.90 -2.53
CA THR A 27 3.59 24.54 -3.94
C THR A 27 2.12 24.17 -4.23
N GLY A 28 1.23 24.26 -3.24
CA GLY A 28 -0.20 23.95 -3.36
C GLY A 28 -0.56 22.47 -3.22
N SER A 29 0.43 21.59 -3.01
CA SER A 29 0.19 20.17 -2.77
C SER A 29 -0.38 19.95 -1.37
N GLN A 30 -1.35 19.06 -1.27
CA GLN A 30 -2.12 18.78 -0.06
C GLN A 30 -1.58 17.52 0.62
N LYS A 31 -1.27 17.62 1.91
CA LYS A 31 -0.80 16.48 2.71
C LYS A 31 -1.94 15.94 3.57
N ASN A 32 -2.24 14.66 3.39
CA ASN A 32 -3.21 13.94 4.20
C ASN A 32 -2.55 12.70 4.81
N ILE A 33 -3.01 12.29 6.00
CA ILE A 33 -2.61 11.04 6.63
C ILE A 33 -3.86 10.20 6.82
N THR A 34 -3.92 9.05 6.14
CA THR A 34 -5.03 8.11 6.23
C THR A 34 -4.60 6.91 7.05
N ALA A 35 -5.23 6.68 8.20
CA ALA A 35 -4.89 5.57 9.07
C ALA A 35 -5.27 4.22 8.41
N LEU A 36 -4.50 3.18 8.70
CA LEU A 36 -4.83 1.80 8.38
C LEU A 36 -5.38 1.10 9.61
N GLU A 37 -6.57 0.53 9.48
CA GLU A 37 -7.33 -0.07 10.59
C GLU A 37 -7.19 -1.59 10.64
N GLY A 38 -6.61 -2.19 9.60
CA GLY A 38 -6.38 -3.63 9.52
C GLY A 38 -6.35 -4.09 8.08
N GLY A 39 -6.66 -5.37 7.86
CA GLY A 39 -6.62 -5.98 6.54
C GLY A 39 -5.94 -7.35 6.53
N ILE A 40 -5.62 -7.82 5.34
CA ILE A 40 -4.99 -9.12 5.10
C ILE A 40 -3.84 -9.00 4.11
N PHE A 41 -2.79 -9.77 4.37
CA PHE A 41 -1.73 -10.10 3.43
C PHE A 41 -1.84 -11.59 3.13
N HIS A 42 -1.99 -11.96 1.87
CA HIS A 42 -2.09 -13.35 1.43
C HIS A 42 -0.98 -13.69 0.45
N GLY A 43 -0.15 -14.66 0.81
CA GLY A 43 0.90 -15.21 -0.02
C GLY A 43 0.36 -16.10 -1.14
N VAL A 44 0.91 -15.99 -2.35
CA VAL A 44 0.46 -16.82 -3.49
C VAL A 44 1.16 -18.19 -3.45
N PRO A 45 0.42 -19.32 -3.54
CA PRO A 45 1.00 -20.66 -3.60
C PRO A 45 1.95 -20.88 -4.78
N ASN A 46 2.98 -21.71 -4.61
CA ASN A 46 4.05 -21.97 -5.58
C ASN A 46 4.87 -20.71 -5.94
N THR A 47 4.96 -19.77 -5.02
CA THR A 47 5.76 -18.55 -5.18
C THR A 47 6.55 -18.26 -3.92
N ARG A 48 7.37 -17.22 -3.94
CA ARG A 48 8.11 -16.77 -2.75
C ARG A 48 7.23 -16.24 -1.62
N GLY A 49 5.96 -15.92 -1.90
CA GLY A 49 5.02 -15.51 -0.85
C GLY A 49 4.32 -16.68 -0.17
N GLU A 50 4.48 -17.92 -0.65
CA GLU A 50 3.76 -19.07 -0.11
C GLU A 50 3.97 -19.22 1.41
N GLY A 51 2.87 -19.46 2.14
CA GLY A 51 2.87 -19.61 3.59
C GLY A 51 2.98 -18.31 4.38
N VAL A 52 3.09 -17.16 3.71
CA VAL A 52 3.09 -15.84 4.35
C VAL A 52 1.68 -15.28 4.34
N ASP A 53 0.89 -15.69 5.33
CA ASP A 53 -0.46 -15.17 5.58
C ASP A 53 -0.47 -14.37 6.86
N ALA A 54 -0.83 -13.09 6.76
CA ALA A 54 -0.85 -12.19 7.91
C ALA A 54 -2.15 -11.40 8.00
N THR A 55 -2.64 -11.23 9.23
CA THR A 55 -3.68 -10.26 9.57
C THR A 55 -3.00 -8.94 9.91
N LEU A 56 -3.32 -7.88 9.18
CA LEU A 56 -2.80 -6.54 9.50
C LEU A 56 -3.46 -6.03 10.78
N VAL A 57 -2.67 -5.31 11.59
CA VAL A 57 -3.14 -4.72 12.85
C VAL A 57 -3.10 -3.19 12.77
N PRO A 58 -3.93 -2.48 13.56
CA PRO A 58 -3.90 -1.01 13.60
C PRO A 58 -2.52 -0.43 13.94
N GLY A 59 -2.30 0.80 13.49
CA GLY A 59 -1.12 1.62 13.82
C GLY A 59 -0.26 2.01 12.62
N GLY A 60 -0.58 1.49 11.43
CA GLY A 60 -0.03 1.96 10.16
C GLY A 60 -0.84 3.12 9.56
N SER A 61 -0.29 3.80 8.56
CA SER A 61 -0.98 4.85 7.79
C SER A 61 -0.42 4.96 6.37
N ASP A 62 -1.16 5.64 5.49
CA ASP A 62 -0.66 6.23 4.25
C ASP A 62 -0.43 7.74 4.45
N TRP A 63 0.77 8.21 4.13
CA TRP A 63 1.15 9.61 4.11
C TRP A 63 0.98 10.18 2.69
N VAL A 64 -0.26 10.41 2.32
CA VAL A 64 -0.68 10.89 1.00
C VAL A 64 -0.23 12.33 0.75
N LEU A 65 0.41 12.57 -0.39
CA LEU A 65 0.67 13.92 -0.92
C LEU A 65 -0.01 14.06 -2.29
N PHE A 66 -1.03 14.89 -2.38
CA PHE A 66 -1.74 15.16 -3.62
C PHE A 66 -1.26 16.49 -4.22
N ASP A 67 -0.80 16.46 -5.47
CA ASP A 67 -0.48 17.66 -6.23
C ASP A 67 -1.63 17.96 -7.23
N PRO A 68 -2.41 19.04 -7.01
CA PRO A 68 -3.51 19.39 -7.91
C PRO A 68 -3.03 19.92 -9.28
N ALA A 69 -1.78 20.40 -9.40
CA ALA A 69 -1.26 20.92 -10.67
C ALA A 69 -0.97 19.81 -11.68
N THR A 70 -0.43 18.69 -11.19
CA THR A 70 -0.13 17.49 -12.00
C THR A 70 -1.21 16.41 -11.88
N ASN A 71 -2.11 16.54 -10.91
CA ASN A 71 -3.16 15.58 -10.58
C ASN A 71 -2.57 14.19 -10.24
N VAL A 72 -1.43 14.21 -9.54
CA VAL A 72 -0.70 13.04 -9.07
C VAL A 72 -0.81 12.95 -7.56
N VAL A 73 -1.06 11.74 -7.07
CA VAL A 73 -1.00 11.37 -5.66
C VAL A 73 0.28 10.58 -5.43
N GLN A 74 1.12 11.02 -4.51
CA GLN A 74 2.18 10.21 -3.94
C GLN A 74 1.66 9.52 -2.69
N ILE A 75 1.87 8.20 -2.62
CA ILE A 75 1.57 7.39 -1.43
C ILE A 75 2.88 7.01 -0.74
N ASP A 76 2.84 6.94 0.58
CA ASP A 76 3.94 6.46 1.43
C ASP A 76 3.29 5.71 2.59
N VAL A 77 3.20 4.40 2.45
CA VAL A 77 2.45 3.54 3.35
C VAL A 77 3.40 2.79 4.25
N ARG A 78 3.07 2.73 5.54
CA ARG A 78 3.71 1.84 6.52
C ARG A 78 2.63 1.09 7.27
N THR A 79 2.75 -0.23 7.35
CA THR A 79 1.80 -1.11 8.06
C THR A 79 2.48 -2.34 8.62
N GLN A 80 1.75 -3.08 9.44
CA GLN A 80 2.24 -4.24 10.16
C GLN A 80 1.13 -5.26 10.34
N GLY A 81 1.51 -6.52 10.53
CA GLY A 81 0.58 -7.60 10.77
C GLY A 81 1.18 -8.73 11.58
N LYS A 82 0.33 -9.72 11.86
CA LYS A 82 0.68 -10.95 12.58
C LYS A 82 0.36 -12.16 11.73
N LEU A 83 1.32 -13.06 11.64
CA LEU A 83 1.14 -14.40 11.09
C LEU A 83 0.46 -15.30 12.13
N SER A 84 -0.04 -16.46 11.69
CA SER A 84 -0.73 -17.42 12.56
C SER A 84 0.16 -18.01 13.67
N ASP A 85 1.47 -18.01 13.47
CA ASP A 85 2.46 -18.47 14.46
C ASP A 85 2.85 -17.38 15.48
N GLY A 86 2.28 -16.17 15.36
CA GLY A 86 2.57 -15.02 16.21
C GLY A 86 3.74 -14.14 15.73
N SER A 87 4.47 -14.56 14.68
CA SER A 87 5.52 -13.77 14.04
C SER A 87 4.97 -12.46 13.47
N GLY A 88 5.84 -11.45 13.37
CA GLY A 88 5.48 -10.13 12.84
C GLY A 88 5.77 -9.99 11.36
N LEU A 89 4.87 -9.32 10.64
CA LEU A 89 5.10 -8.78 9.30
C LEU A 89 5.21 -7.25 9.39
N SER A 90 6.22 -6.67 8.76
CA SER A 90 6.32 -5.23 8.53
C SER A 90 6.32 -4.97 7.03
N LEU A 91 5.54 -4.00 6.58
CA LEU A 91 5.44 -3.63 5.18
C LEU A 91 5.48 -2.11 5.06
N GLN A 92 6.35 -1.61 4.18
CA GLN A 92 6.27 -0.25 3.68
C GLN A 92 6.19 -0.31 2.16
N TYR A 93 5.57 0.70 1.54
CA TYR A 93 5.63 0.88 0.10
C TYR A 93 5.36 2.34 -0.24
N THR A 94 6.00 2.79 -1.31
CA THR A 94 5.78 4.12 -1.87
C THR A 94 5.31 3.98 -3.31
N GLY A 95 4.65 5.00 -3.83
CA GLY A 95 4.16 4.97 -5.19
C GLY A 95 3.58 6.29 -5.65
N TYR A 96 3.25 6.34 -6.93
CA TYR A 96 2.55 7.45 -7.56
C TYR A 96 1.30 6.92 -8.24
N MET A 97 0.19 7.62 -8.02
CA MET A 97 -1.10 7.35 -8.64
C MET A 97 -1.52 8.59 -9.41
N MET A 98 -1.77 8.43 -10.72
CA MET A 98 -2.37 9.48 -11.52
C MET A 98 -3.88 9.45 -11.32
N VAL A 99 -4.48 10.59 -10.98
CA VAL A 99 -5.94 10.70 -10.74
C VAL A 99 -6.65 10.99 -12.06
N ASP A 100 -6.60 10.04 -12.99
CA ASP A 100 -7.33 10.17 -14.26
C ASP A 100 -8.86 10.05 -14.07
N GLU A 101 -9.63 10.19 -15.15
CA GLU A 101 -11.08 10.09 -15.10
C GLU A 101 -11.59 8.71 -14.61
N GLN A 102 -10.83 7.63 -14.80
CA GLN A 102 -11.19 6.31 -14.27
C GLN A 102 -10.94 6.25 -12.76
N ALA A 103 -9.79 6.74 -12.30
CA ALA A 103 -9.47 6.84 -10.88
C ALA A 103 -10.50 7.70 -10.14
N LYS A 104 -10.90 8.84 -10.72
CA LYS A 104 -11.96 9.70 -10.16
C LYS A 104 -13.30 8.99 -10.05
N ARG A 105 -13.69 8.19 -11.05
CA ARG A 105 -14.92 7.39 -11.00
C ARG A 105 -14.85 6.36 -9.88
N PHE A 106 -13.70 5.71 -9.69
CA PHE A 106 -13.52 4.70 -8.65
C PHE A 106 -13.54 5.31 -7.24
N MET A 107 -12.96 6.50 -7.06
CA MET A 107 -12.95 7.22 -5.78
C MET A 107 -14.29 7.93 -5.47
N ALA A 108 -15.25 7.94 -6.40
CA ALA A 108 -16.51 8.61 -6.21
C ALA A 108 -17.37 7.88 -5.14
N PRO A 109 -18.07 8.60 -4.26
CA PRO A 109 -18.79 8.02 -3.11
C PRO A 109 -19.71 6.84 -3.45
N GLN A 110 -20.30 6.83 -4.65
CA GLN A 110 -21.22 5.80 -5.13
C GLN A 110 -20.56 4.45 -5.50
N PHE A 111 -19.23 4.39 -5.61
CA PHE A 111 -18.48 3.17 -5.91
C PHE A 111 -17.63 2.65 -4.74
N LYS A 112 -17.72 3.27 -3.55
CA LYS A 112 -17.02 2.85 -2.32
C LYS A 112 -17.29 1.40 -1.90
N TRP A 113 -18.38 0.78 -2.35
CA TRP A 113 -18.67 -0.63 -2.09
C TRP A 113 -17.76 -1.60 -2.89
N THR A 114 -16.98 -1.12 -3.86
CA THR A 114 -16.11 -1.94 -4.72
C THR A 114 -14.63 -2.00 -4.29
N GLU A 115 -14.28 -1.47 -3.11
CA GLU A 115 -12.88 -1.32 -2.68
C GLU A 115 -12.16 -2.67 -2.47
N SER A 116 -11.56 -3.15 -3.56
CA SER A 116 -10.54 -4.21 -3.60
C SER A 116 -9.49 -3.81 -4.64
N THR A 117 -8.85 -2.68 -4.40
CA THR A 117 -7.81 -2.13 -5.29
C THR A 117 -6.56 -2.99 -5.24
N VAL A 118 -6.12 -3.49 -6.40
CA VAL A 118 -4.83 -4.16 -6.58
C VAL A 118 -3.77 -3.12 -6.91
N PHE A 119 -2.80 -2.95 -6.03
CA PHE A 119 -1.63 -2.11 -6.27
C PHE A 119 -0.47 -2.99 -6.74
N VAL A 120 0.21 -2.58 -7.82
CA VAL A 120 1.46 -3.20 -8.26
C VAL A 120 2.62 -2.41 -7.65
N GLY A 121 3.20 -2.94 -6.57
CA GLY A 121 4.43 -2.41 -5.98
C GLY A 121 5.66 -3.06 -6.62
N ARG A 122 6.69 -2.27 -6.95
CA ARG A 122 8.01 -2.79 -7.36
C ARG A 122 8.95 -2.75 -6.16
N GLY A 123 9.08 -3.87 -5.45
CA GLY A 123 10.14 -4.07 -4.45
C GLY A 123 11.31 -4.88 -5.02
N ARG A 124 12.54 -4.56 -4.62
CA ARG A 124 13.70 -5.43 -4.85
C ARG A 124 13.97 -6.23 -3.58
N CYS A 125 13.86 -7.55 -3.68
CA CYS A 125 14.25 -8.47 -2.60
C CYS A 125 15.71 -8.87 -2.81
N CYS A 126 16.57 -8.48 -1.88
CA CYS A 126 17.97 -8.89 -1.78
C CYS A 126 18.18 -9.79 -0.55
N PHE A 127 19.12 -10.72 -0.65
CA PHE A 127 19.53 -11.61 0.43
C PHE A 127 21.00 -11.35 0.74
N GLU A 128 21.30 -10.86 1.94
CA GLU A 128 22.66 -10.71 2.48
C GLU A 128 22.70 -11.32 3.89
N ASP A 129 23.76 -12.08 4.19
CA ASP A 129 24.08 -12.60 5.53
C ASP A 129 22.94 -13.31 6.28
N GLY A 130 22.07 -14.02 5.55
CA GLY A 130 20.95 -14.77 6.14
C GLY A 130 19.83 -13.88 6.69
N GLN A 131 19.89 -12.56 6.46
CA GLN A 131 18.79 -11.63 6.71
C GLN A 131 18.11 -11.25 5.40
N GLN A 132 16.79 -11.40 5.37
CA GLN A 132 15.98 -10.87 4.30
C GLN A 132 15.84 -9.36 4.51
N MET A 133 16.36 -8.58 3.58
CA MET A 133 16.20 -7.13 3.57
C MET A 133 15.29 -6.71 2.42
N VAL A 134 14.46 -5.70 2.70
CA VAL A 134 13.61 -5.04 1.71
C VAL A 134 14.10 -3.60 1.61
N GLU A 135 14.79 -3.28 0.52
CA GLU A 135 15.16 -1.91 0.19
C GLU A 135 14.11 -1.29 -0.74
N TYR A 136 13.80 -0.02 -0.46
CA TYR A 136 12.97 0.87 -1.28
C TYR A 136 13.85 1.65 -2.25
#